data_AF-A0A9D0Z8E4-F1
#
_entry.id   AF-A0A9D0Z8E4-F1
#
_cell.length_a   1.000
_cell.length_b   1.000
_cell.length_c   1.000
_cell.angle_alpha   90.00
_cell.angle_beta   90.00
_cell.angle_gamma   90.00
#
_symmetry.space_group_name_H-M   'P 1'
#
loop_
_entity.id
_entity.type
_entity.pdbx_description
1 polymer ?
#
loop_
_entity_poly.entity_id
_entity_poly.type
_entity_poly.pdbx_seq_one_letter_code
_entity_poly.pdbx_strand_id
1 'polypeptide(L)'
;MSEKKAAEKKPTGKPSFFARLKNGLKALPVRIATAFKNMAAELKKVSWPSRKDLINYSVVVVVFLVVMAVVVGLLDMGSSALIRQLVKL
;
A
#
# COMPACT_ATOMS: atom_id res chain seq x y z
N MET A 1 -54.91 35.63 -35.81
CA MET A 1 -54.42 34.25 -35.64
C MET A 1 -52.97 34.32 -35.18
N SER A 2 -52.70 33.77 -34.00
CA SER A 2 -51.49 32.99 -33.74
C SER A 2 -50.12 33.69 -33.87
N GLU A 3 -49.78 34.57 -32.94
CA GLU A 3 -48.37 34.69 -32.53
C GLU A 3 -48.16 33.89 -31.24
N LYS A 4 -47.27 32.91 -31.40
CA LYS A 4 -46.94 31.83 -30.48
C LYS A 4 -45.80 32.30 -29.57
N LYS A 5 -45.88 31.89 -28.31
CA LYS A 5 -44.78 31.72 -27.33
C LYS A 5 -44.03 32.97 -26.89
N ALA A 6 -44.59 33.56 -25.84
CA ALA A 6 -43.84 34.24 -24.80
C ALA A 6 -42.67 33.39 -24.26
N ALA A 7 -41.49 34.02 -24.28
CA ALA A 7 -40.54 34.11 -23.17
C ALA A 7 -40.25 32.85 -22.35
N GLU A 8 -39.17 32.18 -22.71
CA GLU A 8 -38.37 31.33 -21.83
C GLU A 8 -37.74 32.20 -20.72
N LYS A 9 -38.47 32.36 -19.60
CA LYS A 9 -37.92 32.95 -18.36
C LYS A 9 -36.99 31.93 -17.70
N LYS A 10 -35.69 32.07 -17.98
CA LYS A 10 -34.60 31.48 -17.18
C LYS A 10 -34.48 32.26 -15.87
N PRO A 11 -34.83 31.71 -14.69
CA PRO A 11 -34.55 32.39 -13.43
C PRO A 11 -33.10 32.09 -13.05
N THR A 12 -32.28 33.12 -13.18
CA THR A 12 -31.00 33.32 -12.52
C THR A 12 -31.17 33.26 -10.99
N GLY A 13 -31.01 32.07 -10.42
CA GLY A 13 -30.93 31.86 -8.97
C GLY A 13 -29.50 31.48 -8.60
N LYS A 14 -28.81 32.35 -7.86
CA LYS A 14 -27.44 32.15 -7.34
C LYS A 14 -27.31 30.73 -6.76
N PRO A 15 -26.22 29.98 -7.05
CA PRO A 15 -26.14 28.57 -6.70
C PRO A 15 -26.25 28.41 -5.18
N SER A 16 -27.35 27.78 -4.76
CA SER A 16 -27.63 27.40 -3.38
C SER A 16 -26.38 26.75 -2.79
N PHE A 17 -25.83 27.36 -1.75
CA PHE A 17 -24.60 26.95 -1.06
C PHE A 17 -24.67 25.46 -0.66
N PHE A 18 -25.87 24.98 -0.31
CA PHE A 18 -26.17 23.57 -0.04
C PHE A 18 -26.05 22.65 -1.27
N ALA A 19 -26.40 23.12 -2.47
CA ALA A 19 -26.21 22.36 -3.70
C ALA A 19 -24.72 22.20 -4.06
N ARG A 20 -23.92 23.24 -3.76
CA ARG A 20 -22.45 23.17 -3.90
C ARG A 20 -21.82 22.22 -2.88
N LEU A 21 -22.32 22.22 -1.65
CA LEU A 21 -21.89 21.28 -0.61
C LEU A 21 -22.28 19.82 -0.94
N LYS A 22 -23.52 19.60 -1.39
CA LYS A 22 -24.01 18.26 -1.81
C LYS A 22 -23.23 17.72 -3.01
N ASN A 23 -22.89 18.56 -3.98
CA ASN A 23 -22.06 18.17 -5.12
C ASN A 23 -20.60 17.96 -4.71
N GLY A 24 -20.08 18.74 -3.75
CA GLY A 24 -18.77 18.53 -3.14
C GLY A 24 -18.66 17.17 -2.43
N LEU A 25 -19.64 16.82 -1.61
CA LEU A 25 -19.72 15.52 -0.92
C LEU A 25 -19.89 14.35 -1.91
N LYS A 26 -20.69 14.51 -2.98
CA LYS A 26 -20.81 13.52 -4.06
C LYS A 26 -19.52 13.34 -4.88
N ALA A 27 -18.67 14.36 -4.94
CA ALA A 27 -17.39 14.30 -5.65
C ALA A 27 -16.28 13.63 -4.83
N LEU A 28 -16.43 13.49 -3.51
CA LEU A 28 -15.45 12.83 -2.63
C LEU A 28 -15.18 11.36 -3.02
N PRO A 29 -16.18 10.48 -3.18
CA PRO A 29 -15.93 9.09 -3.57
C PRO A 29 -15.27 8.97 -4.95
N VAL A 30 -15.64 9.85 -5.90
CA VAL A 30 -15.02 9.90 -7.24
C VAL A 30 -13.55 10.32 -7.16
N ARG A 31 -13.22 11.29 -6.29
CA ARG A 31 -11.85 11.75 -6.06
C ARG A 31 -10.98 10.64 -5.46
N ILE A 32 -11.50 9.93 -4.45
CA ILE A 32 -10.81 8.81 -3.82
C ILE A 32 -10.60 7.67 -4.82
N ALA A 33 -11.65 7.27 -5.55
CA ALA A 33 -11.55 6.23 -6.58
C ALA A 33 -10.54 6.58 -7.68
N THR A 34 -10.46 7.86 -8.06
CA THR A 34 -9.46 8.35 -9.02
C THR A 34 -8.04 8.23 -8.47
N ALA A 35 -7.82 8.55 -7.18
CA ALA A 35 -6.52 8.39 -6.54
C ALA A 35 -6.06 6.93 -6.49
N PHE A 36 -6.94 5.99 -6.12
CA PHE A 36 -6.64 4.55 -6.18
C PHE A 36 -6.39 4.06 -7.60
N LYS A 37 -7.12 4.58 -8.59
CA LYS A 37 -6.89 4.24 -10.01
C LYS A 37 -5.51 4.70 -10.48
N ASN A 38 -5.09 5.90 -10.07
CA ASN A 38 -3.76 6.43 -10.39
C ASN A 38 -2.66 5.61 -9.70
N MET A 39 -2.85 5.27 -8.42
CA MET A 39 -1.93 4.41 -7.67
C MET A 39 -1.81 3.02 -8.29
N ALA A 40 -2.92 2.40 -8.71
CA ALA A 40 -2.89 1.12 -9.42
C ALA A 40 -2.17 1.20 -10.78
N ALA A 41 -2.29 2.33 -11.49
CA ALA A 41 -1.58 2.56 -12.74
C ALA A 41 -0.07 2.69 -12.53
N GLU A 42 0.36 3.26 -11.40
CA GLU A 42 1.78 3.33 -11.01
C GLU A 42 2.30 1.98 -10.49
N LEU A 43 1.51 1.24 -9.72
CA LEU A 43 1.87 -0.12 -9.26
C LEU A 43 2.05 -1.09 -10.42
N LYS A 44 1.38 -0.88 -11.56
CA LYS A 44 1.63 -1.65 -12.80
C LYS A 44 2.99 -1.35 -13.43
N LYS A 45 3.62 -0.21 -13.13
CA LYS A 45 4.98 0.12 -13.58
C LYS A 45 6.05 -0.51 -12.70
N VAL A 46 5.68 -0.98 -11.51
CA VAL A 46 6.59 -1.73 -10.65
C VAL A 46 6.90 -3.05 -11.34
N SER A 47 8.16 -3.24 -11.69
CA SER A 47 8.67 -4.50 -12.22
C SER A 47 8.56 -5.56 -11.13
N TRP A 48 7.45 -6.28 -11.11
CA TRP A 48 7.28 -7.37 -10.18
C TRP A 48 8.33 -8.44 -10.49
N PRO A 49 9.11 -8.85 -9.48
CA PRO A 49 10.12 -9.88 -9.64
C PRO A 49 9.52 -11.15 -10.22
N SER A 50 10.28 -11.86 -11.06
CA SER A 50 9.81 -13.13 -11.59
C SER A 50 9.71 -14.16 -10.47
N ARG A 51 8.90 -15.22 -10.67
CA ARG A 51 8.81 -16.33 -9.71
C ARG A 51 10.18 -16.95 -9.41
N LYS A 52 11.08 -16.94 -10.40
CA LYS A 52 12.45 -17.45 -10.26
C LYS A 52 13.29 -16.55 -9.34
N ASP A 53 13.19 -15.24 -9.51
CA ASP A 53 13.93 -14.28 -8.68
C ASP A 53 13.48 -14.38 -7.21
N LEU A 54 12.17 -14.53 -6.99
CA LEU A 54 11.61 -14.75 -5.66
C LEU A 54 12.19 -15.98 -4.97
N ILE A 55 12.30 -17.10 -5.70
CA ILE A 55 12.86 -18.34 -5.18
C ILE A 55 14.36 -18.18 -4.93
N ASN A 56 15.09 -17.54 -5.84
CA ASN A 56 16.52 -17.31 -5.67
C ASN A 56 16.80 -16.48 -4.42
N TYR A 57 16.08 -15.37 -4.22
CA TYR A 57 16.26 -14.53 -3.05
C TYR A 57 15.86 -15.25 -1.76
N SER A 58 14.77 -16.03 -1.77
CA SER A 58 14.37 -16.78 -0.57
C SER A 58 15.39 -17.87 -0.22
N VAL A 59 15.94 -18.58 -1.20
CA VAL A 59 16.98 -19.60 -0.99
C VAL A 59 18.24 -18.96 -0.39
N VAL A 60 18.68 -17.81 -0.92
CA VAL A 60 19.83 -17.09 -0.37
C VAL A 60 19.62 -16.74 1.10
N VAL A 61 18.43 -16.22 1.45
CA VAL A 61 18.08 -15.89 2.85
C VAL A 61 18.05 -17.14 3.73
N VAL A 62 17.46 -18.25 3.27
CA VAL A 62 17.43 -19.50 4.04
C VAL A 62 18.84 -20.03 4.31
N VAL A 63 19.72 -20.02 3.31
CA VAL A 63 21.11 -20.44 3.48
C VAL A 63 21.81 -19.54 4.50
N PHE A 64 21.61 -18.23 4.43
CA PHE A 64 22.17 -17.29 5.39
C PHE A 64 21.69 -17.56 6.83
N LEU A 65 20.39 -17.83 7.01
CA LEU A 65 19.82 -18.17 8.32
C LEU A 65 20.41 -19.47 8.89
N VAL A 66 20.62 -20.49 8.05
CA VAL A 66 21.25 -21.75 8.47
C VAL A 66 22.68 -21.51 8.94
N VAL A 67 23.47 -20.73 8.21
CA VAL A 67 24.84 -20.40 8.60
C VAL A 67 24.86 -19.64 9.93
N MET A 68 24.00 -18.64 10.09
CA MET A 68 23.90 -17.88 11.34
C MET A 68 23.47 -18.78 12.52
N ALA A 69 22.52 -19.69 12.30
CA ALA A 69 22.09 -20.63 13.32
C ALA A 69 23.23 -21.55 13.78
N VAL A 70 24.08 -22.03 12.86
CA VAL A 70 25.27 -22.82 13.20
C VAL A 70 26.27 -21.99 14.00
N VAL A 71 26.56 -20.76 13.57
CA VAL A 71 27.50 -19.89 14.28
C VAL A 71 27.02 -19.59 15.70
N VAL A 72 25.76 -19.15 15.85
CA VAL A 72 25.16 -18.87 17.15
C VAL A 72 25.12 -20.14 18.01
N GLY A 73 24.70 -21.26 17.44
CA GLY A 73 24.66 -22.54 18.17
C GLY A 73 26.03 -22.98 18.67
N LEU A 74 27.09 -22.80 17.88
CA LEU A 74 28.46 -23.08 18.31
C LEU A 74 28.92 -22.13 19.43
N LEU A 75 28.57 -20.85 19.33
CA LEU A 75 28.87 -19.87 20.38
C LEU A 75 28.13 -20.18 21.69
N ASP A 76 26.87 -20.62 21.61
CA ASP A 76 26.08 -21.03 22.78
C ASP A 76 26.65 -22.29 23.43
N MET A 77 27.06 -23.28 22.62
CA MET A 77 27.74 -24.49 23.10
C MET A 77 29.09 -24.17 23.74
N GLY A 78 29.89 -23.31 23.11
CA GLY A 78 31.18 -22.86 23.65
C GLY A 78 31.02 -22.11 24.97
N SER A 79 30.06 -21.19 25.03
CA SER A 79 29.74 -20.43 26.24
C SER A 79 29.25 -21.35 27.37
N SER A 80 28.40 -22.32 27.05
CA SER A 80 27.90 -23.31 28.01
C SER A 80 29.03 -24.19 28.57
N ALA A 81 29.99 -24.59 27.73
CA ALA A 81 31.16 -25.35 28.15
C ALA A 81 32.06 -24.51 29.08
N LEU A 82 32.28 -23.24 28.75
CA LEU A 82 33.06 -22.30 29.56
C LEU A 82 32.44 -22.12 30.95
N ILE A 83 31.13 -21.87 31.02
CA ILE A 83 30.41 -21.70 32.29
C ILE A 83 30.47 -22.97 33.13
N ARG A 84 30.31 -24.16 32.51
CA ARG A 84 30.44 -25.43 33.23
C ARG A 84 31.81 -25.64 33.86
N GLN A 85 32.89 -25.21 33.19
CA GLN A 85 34.24 -25.28 33.77
C GLN A 85 34.40 -24.28 34.92
N LEU A 86 33.90 -23.04 34.75
CA LEU A 86 33.96 -22.01 35.79
C LEU A 86 33.18 -22.39 37.07
N VAL A 87 32.01 -23.01 36.93
CA VAL A 87 31.17 -23.43 38.07
C VAL A 87 31.70 -24.69 38.75
N LYS A 88 32.50 -25.50 38.04
CA LYS A 88 33.09 -26.74 38.57
C LYS A 88 34.42 -26.50 39.29
N LEU A 89 35.07 -25.35 39.03
CA LEU A 89 36.18 -24.79 39.80
C LEU A 89 35.70 -24.30 41.17
#